data_AF-J9FGR9-F1
#
_entry.id   AF-J9FGR9-F1
#
_cell.length_a   1.000
_cell.length_b   1.000
_cell.length_c   1.000
_cell.angle_alpha   90.00
_cell.angle_beta   90.00
_cell.angle_gamma   90.00
#
_symmetry.space_group_name_H-M   'P 1'
#
loop_
_entity.id
_entity.type
_entity.pdbx_description
1 polymer ?
#
loop_
_entity_poly.entity_id
_entity_poly.type
_entity_poly.pdbx_seq_one_letter_code
_entity_poly.pdbx_strand_id
1 'polypeptide(L)'
;MLEPTSPESTIAKFIEKNNGNGGMHHLAFAIEDGVANALNDADAAGIRLIDKAPRKGAEGLNIAFLHPKSTLGVLTELCEHP
;
A
#
# COMPACT_ATOMS: atom_id res chain seq x y z
N MET A 1 -11.06 -7.65 4.63
CA MET A 1 -10.36 -8.86 4.13
C MET A 1 -10.17 -8.69 2.64
N LEU A 2 -9.01 -9.06 2.08
CA LEU A 2 -8.77 -8.98 0.64
C LEU A 2 -8.87 -10.36 0.02
N GLU A 3 -9.66 -10.47 -1.04
CA GLU A 3 -9.90 -11.73 -1.75
C GLU A 3 -9.61 -11.54 -3.24
N PRO A 4 -9.09 -12.56 -3.92
CA PRO A 4 -8.83 -12.50 -5.35
C PRO A 4 -10.15 -12.41 -6.13
N THR A 5 -10.23 -11.45 -7.04
CA THR A 5 -11.39 -11.30 -7.95
C THR A 5 -11.23 -12.08 -9.25
N SER A 6 -10.00 -12.48 -9.58
CA SER A 6 -9.65 -13.39 -10.67
C SER A 6 -8.32 -14.08 -10.37
N PRO A 7 -7.99 -15.18 -11.08
CA PRO A 7 -6.70 -15.87 -10.96
C PRO A 7 -5.48 -14.98 -11.25
N GLU A 8 -5.63 -13.93 -12.05
CA GLU A 8 -4.55 -13.02 -12.49
C GLU A 8 -4.39 -11.79 -11.57
N SER A 9 -5.31 -11.62 -10.61
CA SER A 9 -5.32 -10.49 -9.67
C SER A 9 -4.06 -10.43 -8.80
N THR A 10 -3.73 -9.25 -8.29
CA THR A 10 -2.60 -9.04 -7.37
C THR A 10 -2.70 -9.89 -6.11
N ILE A 11 -3.91 -10.07 -5.58
CA ILE A 11 -4.14 -10.90 -4.40
C ILE A 11 -3.95 -12.39 -4.70
N ALA A 12 -4.40 -12.88 -5.87
CA ALA A 12 -4.16 -14.26 -6.27
C ALA A 12 -2.66 -14.56 -6.35
N LYS A 13 -1.89 -13.67 -6.99
CA LYS A 13 -0.42 -13.77 -7.08
C LYS A 13 0.27 -13.72 -5.72
N PHE A 14 -0.25 -12.92 -4.78
CA PHE A 14 0.27 -12.89 -3.41
C PHE A 14 0.04 -14.23 -2.69
N ILE A 15 -1.18 -14.77 -2.77
CA ILE A 15 -1.53 -16.05 -2.15
C ILE A 15 -0.68 -17.18 -2.72
N GLU A 16 -0.54 -17.24 -4.06
CA GLU A 16 0.30 -18.21 -4.75
C GLU A 16 1.76 -18.13 -4.29
N LYS A 17 2.32 -16.92 -4.24
CA LYS A 17 3.67 -16.67 -3.72
C LYS A 17 3.84 -17.09 -2.26
N ASN A 18 2.76 -17.13 -1.47
CA ASN A 18 2.75 -17.58 -0.10
C ASN A 18 2.25 -19.03 0.08
N ASN A 19 2.54 -19.90 -0.90
CA ASN A 19 2.22 -21.33 -0.88
C ASN A 19 0.72 -21.63 -0.69
N GLY A 20 -0.15 -20.75 -1.19
CA GLY A 20 -1.61 -20.91 -1.10
C GLY A 20 -2.22 -20.49 0.24
N ASN A 21 -1.43 -20.05 1.22
CA ASN A 21 -1.89 -19.91 2.61
C ASN A 21 -2.43 -18.53 2.99
N GLY A 22 -2.54 -17.58 2.04
CA GLY A 22 -2.91 -16.20 2.36
C GLY A 22 -1.95 -15.53 3.35
N GLY A 23 -2.37 -14.51 4.09
CA GLY A 23 -1.56 -13.90 5.16
C GLY A 23 -1.61 -12.37 5.19
N MET A 24 -0.74 -11.78 6.01
CA MET A 24 -0.59 -10.32 6.12
C MET A 24 -0.01 -9.75 4.81
N HIS A 25 -0.85 -9.07 4.03
CA HIS A 25 -0.46 -8.54 2.73
C HIS A 25 0.33 -7.22 2.86
N HIS A 26 -0.17 -6.29 3.66
CA HIS A 26 0.40 -4.96 3.85
C HIS A 26 -0.09 -4.35 5.17
N LEU A 27 0.55 -3.25 5.59
CA LEU A 27 0.10 -2.42 6.70
C LEU A 27 -0.33 -1.05 6.15
N ALA A 28 -1.44 -0.53 6.64
CA ALA A 28 -1.93 0.80 6.30
C ALA A 28 -1.84 1.72 7.52
N PHE A 29 -1.28 2.91 7.33
CA PHE A 29 -1.25 3.97 8.33
C PHE A 29 -2.25 5.06 7.94
N ALA A 30 -3.09 5.46 8.90
CA ALA A 30 -3.96 6.61 8.74
C ALA A 30 -3.11 7.89 8.82
N ILE A 31 -3.27 8.76 7.83
CA ILE A 31 -2.53 10.02 7.68
C ILE A 31 -3.50 11.17 7.88
N GLU A 32 -3.27 11.95 8.94
CA GLU A 32 -4.13 13.07 9.32
C GLU A 32 -3.92 14.32 8.44
N ASP A 33 -2.67 14.59 8.04
CA ASP A 33 -2.30 15.81 7.28
C ASP A 33 -2.22 15.57 5.76
N GLY A 34 -3.01 14.62 5.25
CA GLY A 34 -3.13 14.34 3.82
C GLY A 34 -2.04 13.44 3.23
N VAL A 35 -2.46 12.47 2.40
CA VAL A 35 -1.55 11.49 1.79
C VAL A 35 -0.52 12.13 0.85
N ALA A 36 -0.88 13.24 0.19
CA ALA A 36 0.04 13.96 -0.69
C ALA A 36 1.24 14.54 0.08
N ASN A 37 1.00 15.09 1.27
CA ASN A 37 2.07 15.63 2.12
C ASN A 37 2.97 14.50 2.64
N ALA A 38 2.38 13.41 3.13
CA ALA A 38 3.14 12.25 3.59
C ALA A 38 4.00 11.61 2.48
N LEU A 39 3.55 11.64 1.21
CA LEU A 39 4.38 11.22 0.08
C LEU A 39 5.59 12.14 -0.14
N ASN A 40 5.40 13.46 -0.05
CA ASN A 40 6.49 14.42 -0.19
C ASN A 40 7.53 14.24 0.93
N ASP A 41 7.07 14.05 2.16
CA ASP A 41 7.94 13.82 3.31
C ASP A 41 8.72 12.50 3.15
N ALA A 42 8.05 11.44 2.69
CA ALA A 42 8.69 10.16 2.42
C ALA A 42 9.76 10.27 1.32
N ASP A 43 9.47 10.96 0.21
CA ASP A 43 10.45 11.19 -0.87
C ASP A 43 11.64 12.00 -0.38
N ALA A 44 11.40 13.08 0.38
CA ALA A 44 12.43 13.91 0.98
C ALA A 44 13.32 13.13 1.97
N ALA A 45 12.75 12.14 2.66
CA ALA A 45 13.48 11.22 3.53
C ALA A 45 14.22 10.08 2.76
N GLY A 46 14.15 10.05 1.42
CA GLY A 46 14.80 9.04 0.59
C GLY A 46 14.07 7.69 0.57
N ILE A 47 12.81 7.65 1.00
CA ILE A 47 11.97 6.46 0.92
C ILE A 47 11.55 6.26 -0.53
N ARG A 48 11.76 5.04 -1.04
CA ARG A 48 11.31 4.69 -2.38
C ARG A 48 9.80 4.61 -2.41
N LEU A 49 9.18 5.48 -3.22
CA LEU A 49 7.75 5.47 -3.47
C LEU A 49 7.36 4.42 -4.51
N ILE A 50 6.15 3.85 -4.38
CA ILE A 50 5.47 3.15 -5.48
C ILE A 50 4.59 4.15 -6.22
N ASP A 51 3.74 4.87 -5.46
CA ASP A 51 2.86 5.90 -6.00
C ASP A 51 3.52 7.28 -5.85
N LYS A 52 3.59 8.05 -6.95
CA LYS A 52 4.14 9.43 -6.93
C LYS A 52 3.09 10.49 -6.61
N ALA A 53 1.82 10.11 -6.62
CA ALA A 53 0.69 10.96 -6.27
C ALA A 53 -0.41 10.07 -5.66
N PRO A 54 -1.26 10.59 -4.77
CA PRO A 54 -2.35 9.80 -4.21
C PRO A 54 -3.32 9.32 -5.30
N ARG A 55 -3.85 8.12 -5.11
CA ARG A 55 -4.89 7.53 -5.98
C ARG A 55 -6.07 7.07 -5.14
N LYS A 56 -7.20 6.79 -5.79
CA LYS A 56 -8.40 6.32 -5.11
C LYS A 56 -8.25 4.88 -4.62
N GLY A 57 -8.54 4.69 -3.33
CA GLY A 57 -8.54 3.42 -2.62
C GLY A 57 -9.95 2.96 -2.27
N ALA A 58 -10.02 2.10 -1.25
CA ALA A 58 -11.30 1.69 -0.66
C ALA A 58 -12.09 2.90 -0.17
N GLU A 59 -13.42 2.83 -0.27
CA GLU A 59 -14.34 3.90 0.16
C GLU A 59 -14.11 5.27 -0.51
N GLY A 60 -13.32 5.33 -1.58
CA GLY A 60 -13.00 6.58 -2.28
C GLY A 60 -11.97 7.47 -1.56
N LEU A 61 -11.34 6.95 -0.51
CA LEU A 61 -10.24 7.62 0.20
C LEU A 61 -9.02 7.75 -0.71
N ASN A 62 -8.20 8.77 -0.45
CA ASN A 62 -6.91 8.90 -1.10
C ASN A 62 -5.93 7.94 -0.42
N ILE A 63 -5.19 7.18 -1.21
CA ILE A 63 -4.17 6.25 -0.73
C ILE A 63 -2.90 6.35 -1.57
N ALA A 64 -1.78 5.90 -1.00
CA ALA A 64 -0.52 5.74 -1.71
C ALA A 64 0.32 4.62 -1.09
N PHE A 65 1.19 3.99 -1.88
CA PHE A 65 2.07 2.94 -1.39
C PHE A 65 3.55 3.34 -1.40
N LEU A 66 4.25 2.88 -0.36
CA LEU A 66 5.71 2.92 -0.24
C LEU A 66 6.29 1.54 -0.61
N HIS A 67 7.49 1.55 -1.19
CA HIS A 67 8.11 0.32 -1.68
C HIS A 67 8.71 -0.52 -0.53
N PRO A 68 8.43 -1.83 -0.44
CA PRO A 68 8.93 -2.72 0.62
C PRO A 68 10.44 -2.67 0.89
N LYS A 69 11.24 -2.38 -0.15
CA LYS A 69 12.70 -2.19 -0.04
C LYS A 69 13.11 -1.04 0.88
N SER A 70 12.25 -0.07 1.12
CA SER A 70 12.50 1.04 2.04
C SER A 70 11.76 0.88 3.37
N THR A 71 10.91 -0.14 3.51
CA THR A 71 10.03 -0.37 4.66
C THR A 71 10.21 -1.78 5.23
N LEU A 72 11.47 -2.25 5.28
CA LEU A 72 11.87 -3.52 5.91
C LEU A 72 11.12 -4.76 5.41
N GLY A 73 10.79 -4.78 4.12
CA GLY A 73 10.08 -5.89 3.47
C GLY A 73 8.56 -5.83 3.57
N VAL A 74 7.99 -4.82 4.22
CA VAL A 74 6.54 -4.67 4.37
C VAL A 74 6.00 -3.71 3.31
N LEU A 75 5.00 -4.12 2.53
CA LEU A 75 4.26 -3.16 1.71
C LEU A 75 3.49 -2.21 2.65
N THR A 76 3.72 -0.91 2.52
CA THR A 76 3.15 0.10 3.41
C THR A 76 2.22 1.01 2.63
N GLU A 77 0.97 1.08 3.07
CA GLU A 77 -0.06 1.98 2.57
C GLU A 77 -0.15 3.22 3.47
N LEU A 78 -0.22 4.38 2.85
CA LEU A 78 -0.61 5.65 3.43
C LEU A 78 -2.06 5.88 3.04
N CYS A 79 -2.95 5.95 4.02
CA CYS A 79 -4.39 6.10 3.80
C CYS A 79 -4.87 7.41 4.42
N GLU A 80 -5.65 8.18 3.66
CA GLU A 80 -6.26 9.40 4.16
C GLU A 80 -7.10 9.09 5.40
N HIS A 81 -6.99 9.93 6.44
CA HIS A 81 -7.92 9.84 7.55
C HIS A 81 -9.35 10.14 7.03
N PRO A 82 -10.35 9.29 7.30
CA PRO A 82 -11.75 9.53 6.94
C PRO A 82 -12.31 10.82 7.56
#